data_AF-M5GG58-F1
#
_entry.id   AF-M5GG58-F1
#
_cell.length_a   1.000
_cell.length_b   1.000
_cell.length_c   1.000
_cell.angle_alpha   90.00
_cell.angle_beta   90.00
_cell.angle_gamma   90.00
#
_symmetry.space_group_name_H-M   'P 1'
#
loop_
_entity.id
_entity.type
_entity.pdbx_description
1 polymer ?
#
loop_
_entity_poly.entity_id
_entity_poly.type
_entity_poly.pdbx_seq_one_letter_code
_entity_poly.pdbx_strand_id
1 'polypeptide(L)'
;MDFFADLQIADEQDETRVSREDRINRAFEESKRSYKDERVLTEPGWFNSDLSVKERLASSSRAVREVEWSVQQLYVQRKYADCLRMTLEFLDALDNLADNSAGAPDEPKQELRRRELLDIGMRCAFKVHDTNTAKTLADRSRPSWKTNAGLASAAAEAYVLASEPYQAITASLDVIDFRGPLSPYLAPLCRALCQLEPSWPEAAGSEDRKHAAQQLLAVVEALEQRAQAGVSLALSAKQTSTRGGTVLPEVPKPTEEDIHRWTQALSIEESDALRLTKLCCHHDEAQEEKDTIRSVRTL
;
A
#
# COMPACT_ATOMS: atom_id res chain seq x y z
N MET A 1 0.42 -19.96 -59.56
CA MET A 1 1.72 -19.50 -59.06
C MET A 1 1.82 -19.98 -57.63
N ASP A 2 2.42 -21.16 -57.42
CA ASP A 2 2.66 -21.72 -56.09
C ASP A 2 4.10 -21.43 -55.68
N PHE A 3 4.27 -20.47 -54.77
CA PHE A 3 5.56 -19.99 -54.27
C PHE A 3 6.23 -20.97 -53.26
N PHE A 4 5.64 -22.15 -53.05
CA PHE A 4 6.08 -23.13 -52.06
C PHE A 4 6.86 -24.32 -52.64
N ALA A 5 7.11 -24.35 -53.96
CA ALA A 5 7.75 -25.50 -54.61
C ALA A 5 9.29 -25.56 -54.48
N ASP A 6 9.95 -24.49 -54.01
CA ASP A 6 11.42 -24.36 -54.04
C ASP A 6 12.12 -24.46 -52.67
N LEU A 7 11.41 -24.77 -51.58
CA LEU A 7 12.06 -25.12 -50.32
C LEU A 7 12.47 -26.60 -50.32
N GLN A 8 13.59 -26.89 -51.00
CA GLN A 8 14.33 -28.14 -50.80
C GLN A 8 14.86 -28.16 -49.36
N ILE A 9 14.11 -28.82 -48.47
CA ILE A 9 14.64 -29.32 -47.21
C ILE A 9 15.52 -30.51 -47.59
N ALA A 10 16.79 -30.23 -47.91
CA ALA A 10 17.79 -31.27 -48.04
C ALA A 10 18.05 -31.81 -46.63
N ASP A 11 17.50 -32.99 -46.33
CA ASP A 11 18.02 -33.82 -45.25
C ASP A 11 19.45 -34.21 -45.64
N GLU A 12 20.43 -33.47 -45.11
CA GLU A 12 21.83 -33.90 -45.15
C GLU A 12 21.91 -35.29 -44.53
N GLN A 13 22.19 -36.27 -45.39
CA GLN A 13 22.47 -37.65 -45.03
C GLN A 13 23.81 -37.68 -44.29
N ASP A 14 23.79 -37.46 -42.98
CA ASP A 14 24.93 -37.76 -42.12
C ASP A 14 24.75 -39.13 -41.44
N GLU A 15 25.65 -40.01 -41.81
CA GLU A 15 25.75 -41.41 -41.41
C GLU A 15 26.16 -41.52 -39.94
N THR A 16 25.18 -41.52 -39.03
CA THR A 16 25.12 -42.32 -37.79
C THR A 16 23.87 -41.89 -37.04
N ARG A 17 22.83 -42.72 -37.04
CA ARG A 17 21.61 -42.47 -36.25
C ARG A 17 21.94 -42.62 -34.77
N VAL A 18 22.48 -41.57 -34.17
CA VAL A 18 22.59 -41.41 -32.73
C VAL A 18 21.18 -41.58 -32.14
N SER A 19 21.02 -42.53 -31.21
CA SER A 19 19.73 -42.84 -30.58
C SER A 19 19.06 -41.53 -30.11
N ARG A 20 17.73 -41.46 -30.17
CA ARG A 20 17.00 -40.31 -29.61
C ARG A 20 17.41 -40.06 -28.16
N GLU A 21 17.66 -41.12 -27.40
CA GLU A 21 18.15 -41.06 -26.03
C GLU A 21 19.54 -40.45 -25.95
N ASP A 22 20.44 -40.79 -26.86
CA ASP A 22 21.79 -40.19 -26.91
C ASP A 22 21.75 -38.72 -27.32
N ARG A 23 20.83 -38.31 -28.20
CA ARG A 23 20.61 -36.90 -28.54
C ARG A 23 20.06 -36.11 -27.35
N ILE A 24 19.13 -36.69 -26.60
CA ILE A 24 18.57 -36.08 -25.39
C ILE A 24 19.66 -36.01 -24.30
N ASN A 25 20.44 -37.07 -24.11
CA ASN A 25 21.53 -37.10 -23.14
C ASN A 25 22.64 -36.11 -23.51
N ARG A 26 22.96 -35.96 -24.79
CA ARG A 26 23.91 -34.96 -25.27
C ARG A 26 23.40 -33.56 -25.02
N ALA A 27 22.15 -33.24 -25.39
CA ALA A 27 21.55 -31.93 -25.12
C ALA A 27 21.47 -31.63 -23.61
N PHE A 28 21.20 -32.65 -22.78
CA PHE A 28 21.18 -32.52 -21.33
C PHE A 28 22.57 -32.25 -20.75
N GLU A 29 23.60 -32.98 -21.15
CA GLU A 29 24.98 -32.75 -20.72
C GLU A 29 25.56 -31.43 -21.27
N GLU A 30 25.15 -31.03 -22.48
CA GLU A 30 25.48 -29.75 -23.10
C GLU A 30 24.80 -28.60 -22.34
N SER A 31 23.54 -28.76 -21.92
CA SER A 31 22.87 -27.78 -21.04
C SER A 31 23.58 -27.66 -19.68
N LYS A 32 23.99 -28.78 -19.07
CA LYS A 32 24.74 -28.75 -17.80
C LYS A 32 26.11 -28.07 -17.94
N ARG A 33 26.74 -28.16 -19.11
CA ARG A 33 27.99 -27.43 -19.43
C ARG A 33 27.72 -25.95 -19.65
N SER A 34 26.69 -25.59 -20.41
CA SER A 34 26.32 -24.19 -20.68
C SER A 34 25.95 -23.43 -19.40
N TYR A 35 25.34 -24.09 -18.40
CA TYR A 35 24.97 -23.45 -17.13
C TYR A 35 26.02 -23.61 -16.01
N LYS A 36 27.11 -24.37 -16.22
CA LYS A 36 28.11 -24.62 -15.16
C LYS A 36 28.93 -23.37 -14.82
N ASP A 37 29.13 -22.51 -15.82
CA ASP A 37 29.92 -21.28 -15.72
C ASP A 37 29.05 -20.02 -15.63
N GLU A 38 27.73 -20.15 -15.72
CA GLU A 38 26.81 -19.03 -15.53
C GLU A 38 26.57 -18.75 -14.02
N ARG A 39 27.67 -18.57 -13.28
CA ARG A 39 27.61 -17.75 -12.07
C ARG A 39 27.42 -16.32 -12.55
N VAL A 40 26.16 -15.90 -12.66
CA VAL A 40 25.83 -14.46 -12.74
C VAL A 40 26.24 -13.86 -11.40
N LEU A 41 27.51 -13.49 -11.33
CA LEU A 41 28.11 -12.83 -10.20
C LEU A 41 27.74 -11.36 -10.35
N THR A 42 26.62 -10.98 -9.77
CA THR A 42 26.24 -9.57 -9.73
C THR A 42 27.22 -8.88 -8.79
N GLU A 43 28.16 -8.12 -9.36
CA GLU A 43 29.20 -7.45 -8.60
C GLU A 43 28.57 -6.59 -7.49
N PRO A 44 29.12 -6.60 -6.25
CA PRO A 44 28.63 -5.72 -5.20
C PRO A 44 28.63 -4.26 -5.68
N GLY A 45 27.45 -3.64 -5.79
CA GLY A 45 27.33 -2.28 -6.32
C GLY A 45 27.22 -2.18 -7.85
N TRP A 46 26.93 -3.27 -8.57
CA TRP A 46 26.61 -3.24 -10.02
C TRP A 46 25.48 -2.25 -10.40
N PHE A 47 24.65 -1.86 -9.42
CA PHE A 47 23.56 -0.89 -9.55
C PHE A 47 23.91 0.50 -8.95
N ASN A 48 25.09 0.67 -8.37
CA ASN A 48 25.62 1.96 -7.89
C ASN A 48 26.24 2.72 -9.06
N SER A 49 25.47 2.94 -10.13
CA SER A 49 25.86 3.89 -11.17
C SER A 49 25.47 5.30 -10.73
N ASP A 50 26.33 6.30 -10.93
CA ASP A 50 26.01 7.72 -10.72
C ASP A 50 24.96 8.26 -11.73
N LEU A 51 24.30 7.36 -12.47
CA LEU A 51 23.29 7.65 -13.47
C LEU A 51 21.97 8.04 -12.81
N SER A 52 21.34 9.08 -13.34
CA SER A 52 19.97 9.48 -13.03
C SER A 52 18.98 8.36 -13.38
N VAL A 53 17.77 8.40 -12.79
CA VAL A 53 16.73 7.39 -13.11
C VAL A 53 16.41 7.36 -14.61
N LYS A 54 16.36 8.53 -15.27
CA LYS A 54 16.10 8.62 -16.71
C LYS A 54 17.18 7.93 -17.55
N GLU A 55 18.45 8.13 -17.21
CA GLU A 55 19.57 7.49 -17.91
C GLU A 55 19.56 5.98 -17.70
N ARG A 56 19.26 5.52 -16.47
CA ARG A 56 19.11 4.10 -16.17
C ARG A 56 17.98 3.48 -16.99
N LEU A 57 16.81 4.09 -17.03
CA LEU A 57 15.67 3.60 -17.81
C LEU A 57 15.97 3.47 -19.31
N ALA A 58 16.91 4.26 -19.84
CA ALA A 58 17.37 4.18 -21.22
C ALA A 58 18.51 3.17 -21.45
N SER A 59 19.18 2.66 -20.40
CA SER A 59 20.43 1.90 -20.56
C SER A 59 20.24 0.41 -20.85
N SER A 60 19.13 -0.21 -20.42
CA SER A 60 18.94 -1.65 -20.59
C SER A 60 17.47 -2.06 -20.62
N SER A 61 17.18 -3.24 -21.18
CA SER A 61 15.85 -3.86 -21.11
C SER A 61 15.45 -4.29 -19.69
N ARG A 62 16.40 -4.34 -18.74
CA ARG A 62 16.18 -4.67 -17.32
C ARG A 62 16.11 -3.44 -16.43
N ALA A 63 16.27 -2.25 -16.99
CA ALA A 63 16.44 -1.00 -16.25
C ALA A 63 15.33 -0.70 -15.24
N VAL A 64 14.07 -1.00 -15.58
CA VAL A 64 12.94 -0.82 -14.65
C VAL A 64 13.16 -1.60 -13.34
N ARG A 65 13.58 -2.86 -13.45
CA ARG A 65 13.84 -3.73 -12.29
C ARG A 65 15.07 -3.29 -11.49
N GLU A 66 16.05 -2.72 -12.17
CA GLU A 66 17.26 -2.18 -11.55
C GLU A 66 16.95 -0.95 -10.68
N VAL A 67 16.07 -0.07 -11.19
CA VAL A 67 15.60 1.11 -10.43
C VAL A 67 14.73 0.67 -9.25
N GLU A 68 13.78 -0.25 -9.44
CA GLU A 68 12.96 -0.82 -8.34
C GLU A 68 13.84 -1.38 -7.21
N TRP A 69 14.82 -2.22 -7.56
CA TRP A 69 15.74 -2.80 -6.59
C TRP A 69 16.55 -1.73 -5.86
N SER A 70 17.01 -0.70 -6.57
CA SER A 70 17.77 0.41 -5.98
C SER A 70 16.94 1.17 -4.95
N VAL A 71 15.67 1.47 -5.27
CA VAL A 71 14.73 2.11 -4.33
C VAL A 71 14.55 1.25 -3.07
N GLN A 72 14.29 -0.04 -3.23
CA GLN A 72 14.12 -0.98 -2.09
C GLN A 72 15.40 -1.08 -1.24
N GLN A 73 16.57 -1.15 -1.87
CA GLN A 73 17.85 -1.20 -1.17
C GLN A 73 18.10 0.09 -0.37
N LEU A 74 17.86 1.26 -0.95
CA LEU A 74 17.99 2.54 -0.24
C LEU A 74 17.04 2.62 0.96
N TYR A 75 15.80 2.14 0.79
CA TYR A 75 14.81 2.08 1.87
C TYR A 75 15.27 1.19 3.03
N VAL A 76 15.72 -0.04 2.74
CA VAL A 76 16.22 -0.98 3.76
C VAL A 76 17.50 -0.46 4.43
N GLN A 77 18.38 0.20 3.69
CA GLN A 77 19.58 0.86 4.20
C GLN A 77 19.27 2.15 4.99
N ARG A 78 17.99 2.54 5.09
CA ARG A 78 17.53 3.75 5.78
C ARG A 78 18.08 5.05 5.20
N LYS A 79 18.50 5.04 3.93
CA LYS A 79 18.89 6.23 3.18
C LYS A 79 17.65 6.92 2.63
N TYR A 80 16.80 7.41 3.54
CA TYR A 80 15.44 7.86 3.21
C TYR A 80 15.42 9.07 2.26
N ALA A 81 16.36 10.00 2.37
CA ALA A 81 16.43 11.16 1.47
C ALA A 81 16.76 10.75 0.02
N ASP A 82 17.76 9.89 -0.17
CA ASP A 82 18.11 9.37 -1.49
C ASP A 82 17.02 8.47 -2.06
N CYS A 83 16.42 7.64 -1.21
CA CYS A 83 15.30 6.79 -1.58
C CYS A 83 14.11 7.63 -2.06
N LEU A 84 13.76 8.70 -1.34
CA LEU A 84 12.67 9.61 -1.70
C LEU A 84 12.95 10.26 -3.06
N ARG A 85 14.13 10.86 -3.25
CA ARG A 85 14.52 11.50 -4.51
C ARG A 85 14.39 10.53 -5.70
N MET A 86 14.99 9.34 -5.58
CA MET A 86 14.93 8.32 -6.63
C MET A 86 13.50 7.83 -6.89
N THR A 87 12.68 7.71 -5.84
CA THR A 87 11.27 7.31 -5.95
C THR A 87 10.46 8.35 -6.71
N LEU A 88 10.66 9.64 -6.43
CA LEU A 88 9.99 10.74 -7.15
C LEU A 88 10.38 10.76 -8.62
N GLU A 89 11.68 10.71 -8.93
CA GLU A 89 12.17 10.65 -10.30
C GLU A 89 11.60 9.45 -11.07
N PHE A 90 11.46 8.30 -10.40
CA PHE A 90 10.91 7.11 -11.03
C PHE A 90 9.41 7.18 -11.24
N LEU A 91 8.65 7.70 -10.27
CA LEU A 91 7.22 7.93 -10.42
C LEU A 91 6.92 8.89 -11.59
N ASP A 92 7.71 9.95 -11.74
CA ASP A 92 7.54 10.92 -12.82
C ASP A 92 7.93 10.30 -14.18
N ALA A 93 8.97 9.46 -14.22
CA ALA A 93 9.31 8.72 -15.43
C ALA A 93 8.22 7.72 -15.84
N LEU A 94 7.58 7.05 -14.88
CA LEU A 94 6.46 6.14 -15.17
C LEU A 94 5.23 6.88 -15.72
N ASP A 95 4.90 8.05 -15.17
CA ASP A 95 3.80 8.88 -15.67
C ASP A 95 4.05 9.30 -17.13
N ASN A 96 5.27 9.72 -17.45
CA ASN A 96 5.66 10.05 -18.83
C ASN A 96 5.64 8.85 -19.79
N LEU A 97 5.91 7.64 -19.30
CA LEU A 97 5.86 6.43 -20.12
C LEU A 97 4.42 6.03 -20.43
N ALA A 98 3.51 6.16 -19.47
CA ALA A 98 2.09 5.83 -19.62
C ALA A 98 1.42 6.69 -20.71
N ASP A 99 1.74 8.00 -20.75
CA ASP A 99 1.19 8.95 -21.73
C ASP A 99 1.61 8.65 -23.18
N ASN A 100 2.75 7.98 -23.37
CA ASN A 100 3.30 7.65 -24.70
C ASN A 100 2.90 6.26 -25.21
N SER A 101 2.36 5.40 -24.36
CA SER A 101 1.93 4.04 -24.71
C SER A 101 0.41 3.97 -24.94
N ALA A 102 -0.07 4.60 -26.01
CA ALA A 102 -1.44 4.45 -26.48
C ALA A 102 -1.66 3.07 -27.14
N GLY A 103 -1.71 1.99 -26.34
CA GLY A 103 -2.14 0.67 -26.83
C GLY A 103 -1.62 -0.56 -26.09
N ALA A 104 -2.22 -0.88 -24.92
CA ALA A 104 -2.25 -2.21 -24.23
C ALA A 104 -0.89 -2.83 -23.78
N PRO A 105 -0.82 -3.94 -22.99
CA PRO A 105 -1.65 -4.53 -21.93
C PRO A 105 -0.87 -4.69 -20.59
N ASP A 106 0.14 -3.85 -20.30
CA ASP A 106 1.00 -3.97 -19.09
C ASP A 106 0.54 -3.07 -17.91
N GLU A 107 -0.63 -2.41 -18.05
CA GLU A 107 -1.28 -1.60 -17.00
C GLU A 107 -1.25 -2.25 -15.61
N PRO A 108 -1.54 -3.56 -15.43
CA PRO A 108 -1.58 -4.16 -14.09
C PRO A 108 -0.22 -4.14 -13.40
N LYS A 109 0.88 -4.37 -14.13
CA LYS A 109 2.24 -4.40 -13.54
C LYS A 109 2.74 -2.99 -13.25
N GLN A 110 2.45 -2.04 -14.13
CA GLN A 110 2.82 -0.64 -13.91
C GLN A 110 2.05 -0.05 -12.72
N GLU A 111 0.77 -0.38 -12.58
CA GLU A 111 -0.05 0.05 -11.45
C GLU A 111 0.45 -0.56 -10.13
N LEU A 112 0.80 -1.85 -10.09
CA LEU A 112 1.39 -2.47 -8.88
C LEU A 112 2.70 -1.78 -8.47
N ARG A 113 3.57 -1.49 -9.44
CA ARG A 113 4.81 -0.75 -9.21
C ARG A 113 4.54 0.65 -8.70
N ARG A 114 3.64 1.39 -9.34
CA ARG A 114 3.23 2.73 -8.92
C ARG A 114 2.77 2.73 -7.46
N ARG A 115 1.94 1.75 -7.09
CA ARG A 115 1.45 1.61 -5.70
C ARG A 115 2.58 1.40 -4.71
N GLU A 116 3.52 0.52 -5.01
CA GLU A 116 4.67 0.28 -4.14
C GLU A 116 5.55 1.53 -3.99
N LEU A 117 5.83 2.22 -5.09
CA LEU A 117 6.62 3.45 -5.08
C LEU A 117 5.92 4.58 -4.32
N LEU A 118 4.59 4.72 -4.44
CA LEU A 118 3.82 5.70 -3.66
C LEU A 118 3.90 5.40 -2.16
N ASP A 119 3.77 4.13 -1.74
CA ASP A 119 3.87 3.73 -0.33
C ASP A 119 5.29 3.98 0.23
N ILE A 120 6.33 3.52 -0.48
CA ILE A 120 7.73 3.77 -0.09
C ILE A 120 8.02 5.27 -0.04
N GLY A 121 7.58 6.03 -1.04
CA GLY A 121 7.76 7.47 -1.12
C GLY A 121 7.14 8.19 0.08
N MET A 122 5.88 7.89 0.42
CA MET A 122 5.22 8.46 1.60
C MET A 122 5.97 8.12 2.89
N ARG A 123 6.37 6.86 3.07
CA ARG A 123 7.13 6.42 4.26
C ARG A 123 8.48 7.13 4.36
N CYS A 124 9.20 7.30 3.25
CA CYS A 124 10.44 8.06 3.22
C CYS A 124 10.21 9.53 3.56
N ALA A 125 9.17 10.16 2.98
CA ALA A 125 8.78 11.54 3.28
C ALA A 125 8.51 11.74 4.78
N PHE A 126 7.86 10.78 5.45
CA PHE A 126 7.67 10.81 6.90
C PHE A 126 8.99 10.80 7.68
N LYS A 127 9.96 9.97 7.24
CA LYS A 127 11.26 9.84 7.90
C LYS A 127 12.17 11.05 7.70
N VAL A 128 12.00 11.79 6.61
CA VAL A 128 12.73 13.04 6.37
C VAL A 128 11.95 14.29 6.76
N HIS A 129 10.75 14.13 7.31
CA HIS A 129 9.84 15.21 7.70
C HIS A 129 9.47 16.18 6.56
N ASP A 130 9.40 15.68 5.32
CA ASP A 130 8.95 16.46 4.16
C ASP A 130 7.43 16.35 4.04
N THR A 131 6.73 17.28 4.69
CA THR A 131 5.27 17.33 4.77
C THR A 131 4.61 17.59 3.42
N ASN A 132 5.21 18.45 2.60
CA ASN A 132 4.66 18.83 1.30
C ASN A 132 4.71 17.66 0.34
N THR A 133 5.87 16.99 0.25
CA THR A 133 6.02 15.82 -0.61
C THR A 133 5.11 14.67 -0.16
N ALA A 134 5.01 14.44 1.16
CA ALA A 134 4.09 13.44 1.70
C ALA A 134 2.64 13.69 1.25
N LYS A 135 2.16 14.93 1.35
CA LYS A 135 0.82 15.33 0.89
C LYS A 135 0.66 15.12 -0.61
N THR A 136 1.61 15.57 -1.44
CA THR A 136 1.53 15.39 -2.90
C THR A 136 1.47 13.91 -3.30
N LEU A 137 2.23 13.04 -2.63
CA LEU A 137 2.17 11.61 -2.87
C LEU A 137 0.84 11.00 -2.41
N ALA A 138 0.29 11.47 -1.29
CA ALA A 138 -1.04 11.07 -0.82
C ALA A 138 -2.13 11.44 -1.85
N ASP A 139 -2.10 12.68 -2.36
CA ASP A 139 -3.02 13.14 -3.41
C ASP A 139 -2.92 12.26 -4.67
N ARG A 140 -1.70 11.92 -5.12
CA ARG A 140 -1.46 11.02 -6.25
C ARG A 140 -1.99 9.60 -6.03
N SER A 141 -2.11 9.16 -4.78
CA SER A 141 -2.55 7.79 -4.43
C SER A 141 -4.07 7.63 -4.29
N ARG A 142 -4.82 8.74 -4.28
CA ARG A 142 -6.27 8.77 -4.03
C ARG A 142 -7.11 7.81 -4.88
N PRO A 143 -6.85 7.63 -6.19
CA PRO A 143 -7.61 6.68 -7.01
C PRO A 143 -7.51 5.23 -6.53
N SER A 144 -6.44 4.87 -5.82
CA SER A 144 -6.15 3.49 -5.43
C SER A 144 -6.63 3.13 -4.02
N TRP A 145 -7.09 4.10 -3.21
CA TRP A 145 -7.44 3.87 -1.79
C TRP A 145 -8.50 2.78 -1.58
N LYS A 146 -9.57 2.80 -2.37
CA LYS A 146 -10.67 1.81 -2.29
C LYS A 146 -10.25 0.37 -2.57
N THR A 147 -9.11 0.18 -3.24
CA THR A 147 -8.58 -1.16 -3.60
C THR A 147 -7.30 -1.51 -2.88
N ASN A 148 -6.69 -0.56 -2.15
CA ASN A 148 -5.43 -0.73 -1.45
C ASN A 148 -5.43 -0.01 -0.10
N ALA A 149 -5.78 -0.77 0.93
CA ALA A 149 -5.72 -0.34 2.34
C ALA A 149 -4.35 0.19 2.78
N GLY A 150 -3.25 -0.39 2.29
CA GLY A 150 -1.91 0.03 2.70
C GLY A 150 -1.63 1.46 2.27
N LEU A 151 -2.00 1.80 1.03
CA LEU A 151 -1.87 3.16 0.50
C LEU A 151 -2.82 4.14 1.18
N ALA A 152 -4.08 3.77 1.38
CA ALA A 152 -5.05 4.63 2.08
C ALA A 152 -4.58 4.93 3.52
N SER A 153 -4.04 3.93 4.22
CA SER A 153 -3.46 4.09 5.55
C SER A 153 -2.25 5.01 5.55
N ALA A 154 -1.32 4.86 4.59
CA ALA A 154 -0.17 5.75 4.46
C ALA A 154 -0.61 7.19 4.11
N ALA A 155 -1.58 7.36 3.20
CA ALA A 155 -2.13 8.65 2.84
C ALA A 155 -2.80 9.35 4.03
N ALA A 156 -3.54 8.62 4.88
CA ALA A 156 -4.10 9.17 6.10
C ALA A 156 -3.02 9.76 7.03
N GLU A 157 -1.90 9.04 7.23
CA GLU A 157 -0.77 9.58 8.00
C GLU A 157 -0.13 10.81 7.35
N ALA A 158 -0.02 10.82 6.01
CA ALA A 158 0.51 11.95 5.27
C ALA A 158 -0.34 13.21 5.45
N TYR A 159 -1.67 13.09 5.39
CA TYR A 159 -2.57 14.22 5.61
C TYR A 159 -2.60 14.70 7.06
N VAL A 160 -2.52 13.79 8.05
CA VAL A 160 -2.34 14.17 9.47
C VAL A 160 -1.05 14.98 9.63
N LEU A 161 0.04 14.54 9.02
CA LEU A 161 1.33 15.24 9.08
C LEU A 161 1.28 16.60 8.36
N ALA A 162 0.49 16.71 7.28
CA ALA A 162 0.26 17.95 6.55
C ALA A 162 -0.80 18.88 7.18
N SER A 163 -1.39 18.51 8.32
CA SER A 163 -2.49 19.24 8.98
C SER A 163 -3.72 19.44 8.08
N GLU A 164 -4.07 18.40 7.33
CA GLU A 164 -5.23 18.33 6.42
C GLU A 164 -6.23 17.31 7.00
N PRO A 165 -6.94 17.64 8.10
CA PRO A 165 -7.67 16.66 8.90
C PRO A 165 -8.85 16.02 8.15
N TYR A 166 -9.54 16.76 7.27
CA TYR A 166 -10.68 16.21 6.52
C TYR A 166 -10.24 15.11 5.55
N GLN A 167 -9.14 15.32 4.83
CA GLN A 167 -8.58 14.35 3.90
C GLN A 167 -8.03 13.13 4.64
N ALA A 168 -7.44 13.35 5.83
CA ALA A 168 -7.02 12.26 6.71
C ALA A 168 -8.20 11.41 7.21
N ILE A 169 -9.33 12.05 7.55
CA ILE A 169 -10.57 11.36 7.92
C ILE A 169 -11.06 10.50 6.75
N THR A 170 -11.20 11.08 5.55
CA THR A 170 -11.64 10.33 4.36
C THR A 170 -10.74 9.12 4.07
N ALA A 171 -9.41 9.31 4.07
CA ALA A 171 -8.46 8.24 3.80
C ALA A 171 -8.50 7.13 4.87
N SER A 172 -8.68 7.50 6.14
CA SER A 172 -8.84 6.54 7.24
C SER A 172 -10.14 5.75 7.11
N LEU A 173 -11.24 6.39 6.73
CA LEU A 173 -12.53 5.72 6.53
C LEU A 173 -12.50 4.76 5.35
N ASP A 174 -11.82 5.11 4.25
CA ASP A 174 -11.66 4.21 3.10
C ASP A 174 -10.94 2.89 3.49
N VAL A 175 -9.89 2.97 4.32
CA VAL A 175 -9.21 1.76 4.81
C VAL A 175 -10.05 0.97 5.82
N ILE A 176 -10.79 1.66 6.70
CA ILE A 176 -11.68 1.03 7.68
C ILE A 176 -12.84 0.29 6.98
N ASP A 177 -13.42 0.87 5.93
CA ASP A 177 -14.47 0.21 5.14
C ASP A 177 -13.93 -1.06 4.46
N PHE A 178 -12.70 -1.02 3.95
CA PHE A 178 -12.10 -2.16 3.25
C PHE A 178 -11.59 -3.27 4.18
N ARG A 179 -10.96 -2.94 5.32
CA ARG A 179 -10.30 -3.91 6.22
C ARG A 179 -10.93 -4.06 7.59
N GLY A 180 -11.84 -3.17 7.98
CA GLY A 180 -12.43 -3.08 9.30
C GLY A 180 -11.66 -2.13 10.25
N PRO A 181 -12.23 -1.88 11.44
CA PRO A 181 -11.72 -0.91 12.40
C PRO A 181 -10.55 -1.48 13.23
N LEU A 182 -9.36 -1.56 12.62
CA LEU A 182 -8.13 -1.96 13.32
C LEU A 182 -7.40 -0.73 13.86
N SER A 183 -6.68 -0.88 14.98
CA SER A 183 -5.94 0.21 15.61
C SER A 183 -5.01 1.00 14.65
N PRO A 184 -4.23 0.37 13.75
CA PRO A 184 -3.40 1.12 12.78
C PRO A 184 -4.18 2.05 11.85
N TYR A 185 -5.49 1.82 11.67
CA TYR A 185 -6.37 2.63 10.82
C TYR A 185 -7.21 3.62 11.62
N LEU A 186 -7.53 3.28 12.88
CA LEU A 186 -8.21 4.17 13.81
C LEU A 186 -7.28 5.25 14.38
N ALA A 187 -6.00 4.95 14.60
CA ALA A 187 -5.05 5.91 15.17
C ALA A 187 -4.84 7.17 14.29
N PRO A 188 -4.68 7.08 12.95
CA PRO A 188 -4.70 8.25 12.09
C PRO A 188 -6.04 9.02 12.15
N LEU A 189 -7.17 8.32 12.25
CA LEU A 189 -8.50 8.94 12.37
C LEU A 189 -8.63 9.75 13.68
N CYS A 190 -8.23 9.18 14.83
CA CYS A 190 -8.20 9.91 16.10
C CYS A 190 -7.34 11.18 16.00
N ARG A 191 -6.12 11.06 15.45
CA ARG A 191 -5.22 12.22 15.27
C ARG A 191 -5.84 13.30 14.37
N ALA A 192 -6.51 12.90 13.29
CA ALA A 192 -7.20 13.83 12.41
C ALA A 192 -8.35 14.56 13.10
N LEU A 193 -9.15 13.84 13.91
CA LEU A 193 -10.22 14.45 14.71
C LEU A 193 -9.68 15.43 15.77
N CYS A 194 -8.57 15.09 16.43
CA CYS A 194 -7.88 16.03 17.34
C CYS A 194 -7.42 17.31 16.62
N GLN A 195 -7.02 17.21 15.36
CA GLN A 195 -6.55 18.35 14.56
C GLN A 195 -7.69 19.25 14.04
N LEU A 196 -8.96 18.87 14.23
CA LEU A 196 -10.08 19.77 13.90
C LEU A 196 -10.17 20.93 14.90
N GLU A 197 -9.85 20.72 16.18
CA GLU A 197 -9.98 21.72 17.25
C GLU A 197 -9.14 23.00 17.03
N PRO A 198 -7.84 22.93 16.64
CA PRO A 198 -7.01 24.12 16.42
C PRO A 198 -7.31 24.87 15.13
N SER A 199 -8.09 24.29 14.21
CA SER A 199 -8.27 24.79 12.84
C SER A 199 -9.29 25.92 12.71
N TRP A 200 -10.03 26.24 13.78
CA TRP A 200 -11.13 27.20 13.73
C TRP A 200 -10.84 28.54 14.43
N PRO A 201 -11.22 29.67 13.82
CA PRO A 201 -11.19 30.96 14.51
C PRO A 201 -12.18 30.98 15.68
N GLU A 202 -11.85 31.72 16.74
CA GLU A 202 -12.71 31.97 17.91
C GLU A 202 -13.98 32.75 17.53
N ALA A 203 -14.93 32.07 16.89
CA ALA A 203 -16.23 32.60 16.53
C ALA A 203 -17.34 31.99 17.41
N ALA A 204 -18.52 32.61 17.38
CA ALA A 204 -19.72 32.07 18.00
C ALA A 204 -19.99 30.63 17.49
N GLY A 205 -20.21 29.69 18.40
CA GLY A 205 -20.32 28.25 18.10
C GLY A 205 -19.05 27.43 18.32
N SER A 206 -17.95 28.05 18.79
CA SER A 206 -16.70 27.35 19.12
C SER A 206 -16.89 26.26 20.19
N GLU A 207 -17.69 26.52 21.23
CA GLU A 207 -17.95 25.55 22.30
C GLU A 207 -18.74 24.32 21.82
N ASP A 208 -19.78 24.50 21.00
CA ASP A 208 -20.56 23.38 20.46
C ASP A 208 -19.71 22.49 19.54
N ARG A 209 -18.80 23.10 18.75
CA ARG A 209 -17.86 22.37 17.90
C ARG A 209 -16.79 21.65 18.69
N LYS A 210 -16.21 22.29 19.70
CA LYS A 210 -15.26 21.64 20.62
C LYS A 210 -15.90 20.46 21.32
N HIS A 211 -17.12 20.63 21.81
CA HIS A 211 -17.88 19.55 22.42
C HIS A 211 -18.13 18.41 21.42
N ALA A 212 -18.60 18.71 20.21
CA ALA A 212 -18.79 17.72 19.15
C ALA A 212 -17.50 16.96 18.80
N ALA A 213 -16.36 17.66 18.70
CA ALA A 213 -15.07 17.07 18.41
C ALA A 213 -14.64 16.12 19.54
N GLN A 214 -14.77 16.57 20.80
CA GLN A 214 -14.44 15.78 21.99
C GLN A 214 -15.31 14.53 22.11
N GLN A 215 -16.62 14.65 21.86
CA GLN A 215 -17.53 13.50 21.91
C GLN A 215 -17.18 12.48 20.81
N LEU A 216 -17.05 12.93 19.57
CA LEU A 216 -16.72 12.04 18.45
C LEU A 216 -15.35 11.37 18.66
N LEU A 217 -14.34 12.15 19.07
CA LEU A 217 -13.01 11.63 19.39
C LEU A 217 -13.06 10.58 20.49
N ALA A 218 -13.79 10.82 21.59
CA ALA A 218 -13.88 9.87 22.69
C ALA A 218 -14.44 8.51 22.25
N VAL A 219 -15.42 8.49 21.33
CA VAL A 219 -15.94 7.25 20.76
C VAL A 219 -14.89 6.52 19.92
N VAL A 220 -14.20 7.24 19.03
CA VAL A 220 -13.19 6.64 18.15
C VAL A 220 -11.95 6.18 18.94
N GLU A 221 -11.53 6.90 19.97
CA GLU A 221 -10.47 6.49 20.89
C GLU A 221 -10.85 5.23 21.66
N ALA A 222 -12.10 5.11 22.13
CA ALA A 222 -12.57 3.90 22.79
C ALA A 222 -12.56 2.69 21.82
N LEU A 223 -12.96 2.89 20.56
CA LEU A 223 -12.83 1.87 19.50
C LEU A 223 -11.38 1.46 19.28
N GLU A 224 -10.46 2.43 19.26
CA GLU A 224 -9.03 2.21 19.04
C GLU A 224 -8.41 1.42 20.21
N GLN A 225 -8.71 1.80 21.45
CA GLN A 225 -8.30 1.08 22.66
C GLN A 225 -8.86 -0.35 22.68
N ARG A 226 -10.13 -0.53 22.30
CA ARG A 226 -10.74 -1.87 22.18
C ARG A 226 -10.03 -2.71 21.12
N ALA A 227 -9.71 -2.14 19.96
CA ALA A 227 -8.98 -2.83 18.90
C ALA A 227 -7.56 -3.23 19.35
N GLN A 228 -6.83 -2.36 20.04
CA GLN A 228 -5.52 -2.66 20.62
C GLN A 228 -5.59 -3.77 21.68
N ALA A 229 -6.58 -3.72 22.56
CA ALA A 229 -6.82 -4.75 23.57
C ALA A 229 -7.12 -6.10 22.92
N GLY A 230 -7.97 -6.13 21.89
CA GLY A 230 -8.30 -7.35 21.14
C GLY A 230 -7.08 -8.03 20.54
N VAL A 231 -6.15 -7.27 19.94
CA VAL A 231 -4.89 -7.81 19.41
C VAL A 231 -4.01 -8.36 20.52
N SER A 232 -3.86 -7.62 21.62
CA SER A 232 -3.04 -8.04 22.77
C SER A 232 -3.56 -9.36 23.37
N LEU A 233 -4.88 -9.50 23.48
CA LEU A 233 -5.53 -10.72 23.94
C LEU A 233 -5.35 -11.88 22.97
N ALA A 234 -5.50 -11.66 21.66
CA ALA A 234 -5.29 -12.70 20.66
C ALA A 234 -3.86 -13.24 20.66
N LEU A 235 -2.87 -12.37 20.88
CA LEU A 235 -1.45 -12.76 21.00
C LEU A 235 -1.16 -13.48 22.32
N SER A 236 -1.81 -13.08 23.43
CA SER A 236 -1.63 -13.68 24.75
C SER A 236 -2.43 -14.98 24.97
N ALA A 237 -3.53 -15.19 24.25
CA ALA A 237 -4.42 -16.35 24.42
C ALA A 237 -3.74 -17.69 24.12
N LYS A 238 -2.61 -17.69 23.40
CA LYS A 238 -1.78 -18.89 23.20
C LYS A 238 -0.94 -19.30 24.41
N GLN A 239 -0.80 -18.46 25.44
CA GLN A 239 0.15 -18.71 26.53
C GLN A 239 -0.46 -19.20 27.84
N THR A 240 -1.76 -19.04 28.10
CA THR A 240 -2.35 -19.48 29.37
C THR A 240 -3.78 -19.96 29.24
N SER A 241 -3.95 -21.29 29.25
CA SER A 241 -5.19 -21.95 29.68
C SER A 241 -5.39 -21.73 31.19
N THR A 242 -5.74 -20.52 31.62
CA THR A 242 -6.36 -20.30 32.93
C THR A 242 -7.38 -19.18 32.83
N ARG A 243 -8.57 -19.50 33.36
CA ARG A 243 -9.78 -18.68 33.37
C ARG A 243 -9.53 -17.32 34.04
N GLY A 244 -9.36 -16.29 33.24
CA GLY A 244 -9.53 -14.90 33.63
C GLY A 244 -10.07 -14.16 32.42
N GLY A 245 -11.39 -13.98 32.35
CA GLY A 245 -12.03 -13.28 31.24
C GLY A 245 -11.56 -11.84 31.21
N THR A 246 -10.61 -11.54 30.35
CA THR A 246 -10.19 -10.17 30.06
C THR A 246 -11.29 -9.52 29.23
N VAL A 247 -12.14 -8.77 29.91
CA VAL A 247 -13.23 -8.00 29.32
C VAL A 247 -12.61 -6.90 28.44
N LEU A 248 -13.05 -6.83 27.18
CA LEU A 248 -12.64 -5.74 26.29
C LEU A 248 -13.17 -4.40 26.82
N PRO A 249 -12.45 -3.29 26.59
CA PRO A 249 -12.95 -1.95 26.92
C PRO A 249 -14.36 -1.70 26.37
N GLU A 250 -15.20 -1.08 27.19
CA GLU A 250 -16.52 -0.61 26.74
C GLU A 250 -16.36 0.60 25.82
N VAL A 251 -17.15 0.63 24.75
CA VAL A 251 -17.18 1.72 23.78
C VAL A 251 -18.49 2.47 24.00
N PRO A 252 -18.48 3.81 24.13
CA PRO A 252 -19.70 4.59 24.18
C PRO A 252 -20.58 4.30 22.96
N LYS A 253 -21.89 4.16 23.16
CA LYS A 253 -22.86 3.86 22.10
C LYS A 253 -23.73 5.10 21.81
N PRO A 254 -23.23 6.06 21.01
CA PRO A 254 -24.01 7.21 20.60
C PRO A 254 -25.14 6.81 19.65
N THR A 255 -26.19 7.63 19.60
CA THR A 255 -27.25 7.46 18.59
C THR A 255 -26.78 7.99 17.23
N GLU A 256 -27.43 7.53 16.15
CA GLU A 256 -27.14 8.06 14.81
C GLU A 256 -27.39 9.58 14.73
N GLU A 257 -28.40 10.08 15.46
CA GLU A 257 -28.71 11.51 15.56
C GLU A 257 -27.58 12.30 16.22
N ASP A 258 -26.93 11.74 17.25
CA ASP A 258 -25.80 12.37 17.92
C ASP A 258 -24.60 12.48 16.98
N ILE A 259 -24.26 11.40 16.27
CA ILE A 259 -23.18 11.41 15.28
C ILE A 259 -23.47 12.42 14.15
N HIS A 260 -24.71 12.46 13.65
CA HIS A 260 -25.09 13.41 12.61
C HIS A 260 -24.95 14.86 13.11
N ARG A 261 -25.40 15.14 14.33
CA ARG A 261 -25.25 16.47 14.96
C ARG A 261 -23.78 16.85 15.12
N TRP A 262 -22.92 15.93 15.57
CA TRP A 262 -21.50 16.20 15.75
C TRP A 262 -20.81 16.43 14.40
N THR A 263 -20.98 15.53 13.43
CA THR A 263 -20.38 15.67 12.10
C THR A 263 -20.81 16.94 11.37
N GLN A 264 -22.08 17.35 11.51
CA GLN A 264 -22.60 18.61 11.01
C GLN A 264 -21.92 19.82 11.67
N ALA A 265 -21.78 19.81 13.01
CA ALA A 265 -21.09 20.87 13.73
C ALA A 265 -19.61 21.00 13.28
N LEU A 266 -18.97 19.86 13.00
CA LEU A 266 -17.57 19.76 12.56
C LEU A 266 -17.39 20.02 11.06
N SER A 267 -18.46 20.28 10.30
CA SER A 267 -18.41 20.47 8.83
C SER A 267 -17.77 19.30 8.07
N ILE A 268 -17.95 18.07 8.58
CA ILE A 268 -17.51 16.85 7.91
C ILE A 268 -18.45 16.57 6.72
N GLU A 269 -17.89 16.16 5.59
CA GLU A 269 -18.66 15.83 4.39
C GLU A 269 -19.69 14.73 4.68
N GLU A 270 -20.89 14.83 4.09
CA GLU A 270 -21.99 13.87 4.30
C GLU A 270 -21.56 12.42 4.03
N SER A 271 -20.70 12.20 3.03
CA SER A 271 -20.19 10.87 2.71
C SER A 271 -19.32 10.27 3.81
N ASP A 272 -18.50 11.09 4.48
CA ASP A 272 -17.69 10.69 5.64
C ASP A 272 -18.54 10.59 6.90
N ALA A 273 -19.55 11.46 7.06
CA ALA A 273 -20.49 11.42 8.18
C ALA A 273 -21.27 10.10 8.23
N LEU A 274 -21.78 9.62 7.09
CA LEU A 274 -22.45 8.32 6.99
C LEU A 274 -21.53 7.15 7.39
N ARG A 275 -20.27 7.21 6.97
CA ARG A 275 -19.25 6.19 7.31
C ARG A 275 -18.88 6.22 8.78
N LEU A 276 -18.78 7.41 9.38
CA LEU A 276 -18.59 7.60 10.82
C LEU A 276 -19.79 7.08 11.63
N THR A 277 -21.03 7.31 11.19
CA THR A 277 -22.23 6.76 11.83
C THR A 277 -22.18 5.23 11.82
N LYS A 278 -21.86 4.62 10.67
CA LYS A 278 -21.70 3.17 10.57
C LYS A 278 -20.61 2.64 11.50
N LEU A 279 -19.46 3.33 11.56
CA LEU A 279 -18.36 2.95 12.43
C LEU A 279 -18.72 3.06 13.92
N CYS A 280 -19.36 4.16 14.34
CA CYS A 280 -19.60 4.43 15.76
C CYS A 280 -20.80 3.64 16.30
N CYS A 281 -21.88 3.52 15.53
CA CYS A 281 -23.14 2.92 15.99
C CYS A 281 -23.20 1.40 15.76
N HIS A 282 -22.56 0.88 14.70
CA HIS A 282 -22.77 -0.50 14.23
C HIS A 282 -21.49 -1.38 14.28
N HIS A 283 -20.51 -1.03 15.13
CA HIS A 283 -19.22 -1.74 15.18
C HIS A 283 -19.32 -3.19 15.68
N ASP A 284 -20.26 -3.50 16.56
CA ASP A 284 -20.42 -4.86 17.13
C ASP A 284 -21.04 -5.84 16.11
N GLU A 285 -21.92 -5.38 15.21
CA GLU A 285 -22.60 -6.24 14.22
C GLU A 285 -21.65 -6.73 13.11
N ALA A 286 -20.65 -5.93 12.74
CA ALA A 286 -19.68 -6.28 11.69
C ALA A 286 -18.65 -7.34 12.13
N GLN A 287 -18.53 -7.59 13.44
CA GLN A 287 -17.55 -8.52 14.00
C GLN A 287 -18.08 -9.96 14.03
N GLU A 288 -19.39 -10.14 14.25
CA GLU A 288 -20.04 -11.46 14.22
C GLU A 288 -20.01 -12.10 12.81
N GLU A 289 -20.06 -11.30 11.74
CA GLU A 289 -20.02 -11.83 10.37
C GLU A 289 -18.61 -12.28 9.93
N LYS A 290 -17.56 -11.63 10.45
CA LYS A 290 -16.14 -11.89 10.06
C LYS A 290 -15.43 -12.93 10.93
N ASP A 291 -15.99 -13.31 12.07
CA ASP A 291 -15.50 -14.41 12.91
C ASP A 291 -15.72 -15.80 12.27
N THR A 292 -16.34 -15.86 11.08
CA THR A 292 -16.14 -17.00 10.17
C THR A 292 -14.70 -17.00 9.64
N ILE A 293 -13.82 -17.62 10.40
CA ILE A 293 -12.40 -17.89 10.11
C ILE A 293 -12.21 -18.19 8.61
N ARG A 294 -11.78 -17.20 7.83
CA ARG A 294 -11.26 -17.44 6.48
C ARG A 294 -9.91 -18.14 6.63
N SER A 295 -9.96 -19.46 6.57
CA SER A 295 -8.81 -20.35 6.49
C SER A 295 -7.79 -19.83 5.46
N VAL A 296 -6.53 -19.72 5.87
CA VAL A 296 -5.39 -19.26 5.04
C VAL A 296 -5.03 -20.27 3.92
N ARG A 297 -5.89 -21.27 3.64
CA ARG A 297 -5.65 -22.33 2.64
C ARG A 297 -6.36 -22.14 1.30
N THR A 298 -6.98 -21.00 1.05
CA THR A 298 -7.53 -20.68 -0.27
C THR A 298 -6.93 -19.39 -0.79
N LEU A 299 -5.66 -19.48 -1.19
CA LEU A 299 -5.03 -18.69 -2.24
C LEU A 299 -4.27 -19.66 -3.14
#